data_AF-A0A4R2NLZ3-F1
#
_entry.id   AF-A0A4R2NLZ3-F1
#
_cell.length_a   1.000
_cell.length_b   1.000
_cell.length_c   1.000
_cell.angle_alpha   90.00
_cell.angle_beta   90.00
_cell.angle_gamma   90.00
#
_symmetry.space_group_name_H-M   'P 1'
#
loop_
_entity.id
_entity.type
_entity.pdbx_description
1 polymer ?
#
loop_
_entity_poly.entity_id
_entity_poly.type
_entity_poly.pdbx_seq_one_letter_code
_entity_poly.pdbx_strand_id
1 'polypeptide(L)'
;MPKDIRNLVNDFQQKSVELSDNHESKFLKKLQEELPKRKKSYAWLYAAASVIVLLGVGLKFYTNIDPVDPKPLTNPDATQVVDLGDISPEMQKIENYYLTAINYEIASLEVTPENKALLDEYFERISKLDADYKRLNQKLQKEGVNNETINALITNLQLRLQLLIQLKDQVNDLQSKQNKNEKYTI
;
A
#
# COMPACT_ATOMS: atom_id res chain seq x y z
N MET A 1 -77.43 -45.35 13.48
CA MET A 1 -76.31 -46.23 13.86
C MET A 1 -75.09 -45.84 13.02
N PRO A 2 -73.91 -45.63 13.62
CA PRO A 2 -72.69 -45.27 12.89
C PRO A 2 -72.20 -46.47 12.06
N LYS A 3 -71.88 -46.24 10.78
CA LYS A 3 -71.32 -47.29 9.92
C LYS A 3 -69.86 -47.52 10.30
N ASP A 4 -69.52 -48.77 10.62
CA ASP A 4 -68.15 -49.19 10.97
C ASP A 4 -67.24 -49.11 9.73
N ILE A 5 -66.17 -48.32 9.84
CA ILE A 5 -65.17 -48.09 8.79
C ILE A 5 -64.43 -49.38 8.39
N ARG A 6 -64.39 -50.38 9.28
CA ARG A 6 -63.80 -51.70 8.96
C ARG A 6 -64.59 -52.45 7.88
N ASN A 7 -65.91 -52.27 7.87
CA ASN A 7 -66.78 -52.92 6.88
C ASN A 7 -66.69 -52.22 5.50
N LEU A 8 -66.32 -50.93 5.46
CA LEU A 8 -66.07 -50.20 4.22
C LEU A 8 -64.86 -50.73 3.43
N VAL A 9 -63.84 -51.26 4.11
CA VAL A 9 -62.66 -51.86 3.47
C VAL A 9 -62.99 -53.25 2.92
N ASN A 10 -63.83 -54.01 3.63
CA ASN A 10 -64.22 -55.36 3.21
C ASN A 10 -65.14 -55.34 1.97
N ASP A 11 -66.00 -54.34 1.84
CA ASP A 11 -66.84 -54.12 0.65
C ASP A 11 -66.13 -53.28 -0.44
N PHE A 12 -64.86 -52.91 -0.24
CA PHE A 12 -64.10 -52.13 -1.21
C PHE A 12 -63.71 -53.02 -2.40
N GLN A 13 -64.55 -53.02 -3.42
CA GLN A 13 -64.21 -53.54 -4.74
C GLN A 13 -63.20 -52.57 -5.35
N GLN A 14 -61.92 -52.96 -5.38
CA GLN A 14 -60.87 -52.19 -6.06
C GLN A 14 -61.18 -52.15 -7.56
N LYS A 15 -61.90 -51.13 -7.99
CA LYS A 15 -62.12 -50.86 -9.39
C LYS A 15 -60.76 -50.45 -9.98
N SER A 16 -60.20 -51.28 -10.86
CA SER A 16 -59.01 -50.93 -11.63
C SER A 16 -59.38 -49.83 -12.63
N VAL A 17 -59.44 -48.60 -12.14
CA VAL A 17 -59.54 -47.43 -12.99
C VAL A 17 -58.16 -47.26 -13.61
N GLU A 18 -58.03 -47.63 -14.87
CA GLU A 18 -56.83 -47.31 -15.63
C GLU A 18 -56.68 -45.80 -15.70
N LEU A 19 -55.47 -45.32 -15.44
CA LEU A 19 -55.14 -43.93 -15.61
C LEU A 19 -55.34 -43.60 -17.10
N SER A 20 -55.98 -42.46 -17.40
CA SER A 20 -56.06 -42.01 -18.79
C SER A 20 -54.65 -41.92 -19.37
N ASP A 21 -54.45 -42.28 -20.64
CA ASP A 21 -53.13 -42.26 -21.31
C ASP A 21 -52.37 -40.93 -21.12
N ASN A 22 -53.11 -39.82 -20.98
CA ASN A 22 -52.57 -38.47 -20.81
C ASN A 22 -52.41 -38.02 -19.34
N HIS A 23 -52.55 -38.92 -18.37
CA HIS A 23 -52.47 -38.58 -16.94
C HIS A 23 -51.08 -38.07 -16.57
N GLU A 24 -50.03 -38.74 -17.03
CA GLU A 24 -48.64 -38.33 -16.79
C GLU A 24 -48.38 -36.92 -17.33
N SER A 25 -48.79 -36.65 -18.57
CA SER A 25 -48.62 -35.33 -19.20
C SER A 25 -49.37 -34.22 -18.43
N LYS A 26 -50.60 -34.49 -17.96
CA LYS A 26 -51.38 -33.53 -17.14
C LYS A 26 -50.73 -33.27 -15.80
N PHE A 27 -50.19 -34.32 -15.17
CA PHE A 27 -49.45 -34.21 -13.91
C PHE A 27 -48.18 -33.37 -14.10
N LEU A 28 -47.38 -33.67 -15.12
CA LEU A 28 -46.14 -32.97 -15.45
C LEU A 28 -46.37 -31.49 -15.75
N LYS A 29 -47.47 -31.16 -16.46
CA LYS A 29 -47.88 -29.78 -16.73
C LYS A 29 -48.22 -29.01 -15.44
N LYS A 30 -49.06 -29.59 -14.58
CA LYS A 30 -49.41 -29.00 -13.27
C LYS A 30 -48.17 -28.84 -12.38
N LEU A 31 -47.28 -29.82 -12.39
CA LEU A 31 -46.02 -29.76 -11.65
C LEU A 31 -45.14 -28.59 -12.11
N GLN A 32 -44.99 -28.41 -13.42
CA GLN A 32 -44.21 -27.29 -13.97
C GLN A 32 -44.86 -25.92 -13.72
N GLU A 33 -46.19 -25.85 -13.67
CA GLU A 33 -46.93 -24.62 -13.35
C GLU A 33 -46.72 -24.18 -11.89
N GLU A 34 -46.64 -25.13 -10.95
CA GLU A 34 -46.46 -24.87 -9.52
C GLU A 34 -44.99 -24.69 -9.10
N LEU A 35 -44.02 -25.08 -9.95
CA LEU A 35 -42.61 -24.89 -9.64
C LEU A 35 -42.24 -23.39 -9.67
N PRO A 36 -41.51 -22.88 -8.65
CA PRO A 36 -41.13 -21.49 -8.61
C PRO A 36 -40.20 -21.14 -9.79
N LYS A 37 -40.67 -20.25 -10.66
CA LYS A 37 -39.86 -19.72 -11.77
C LYS A 37 -38.72 -18.89 -11.19
N ARG A 38 -37.50 -19.45 -11.21
CA ARG A 38 -36.29 -18.70 -10.84
C ARG A 38 -36.16 -17.50 -11.78
N LYS A 39 -36.32 -16.29 -11.24
CA LYS A 39 -36.05 -15.06 -11.99
C LYS A 39 -34.56 -15.05 -12.33
N LYS A 40 -34.23 -14.85 -13.61
CA LYS A 40 -32.85 -14.68 -14.02
C LYS A 40 -32.32 -13.42 -13.35
N SER A 41 -31.40 -13.59 -12.41
CA SER A 41 -30.71 -12.46 -11.80
C SER A 41 -29.57 -12.04 -12.70
N TYR A 42 -29.58 -10.78 -13.11
CA TYR A 42 -28.49 -10.17 -13.84
C TYR A 42 -27.50 -9.48 -12.89
N ALA A 43 -27.50 -9.84 -11.59
CA ALA A 43 -26.59 -9.27 -10.61
C ALA A 43 -25.11 -9.43 -11.00
N TRP A 44 -24.78 -10.55 -11.66
CA TRP A 44 -23.45 -10.81 -12.20
C TRP A 44 -23.04 -9.84 -13.32
N LEU A 45 -23.99 -9.24 -14.04
CA LEU A 45 -23.70 -8.19 -15.03
C LEU A 45 -23.25 -6.89 -14.36
N TYR A 46 -23.75 -6.55 -13.18
CA TYR A 46 -23.26 -5.38 -12.43
C TYR A 46 -21.81 -5.57 -11.98
N ALA A 47 -21.46 -6.78 -11.51
CA ALA A 47 -20.08 -7.13 -11.17
C ALA A 47 -19.17 -7.12 -12.41
N ALA A 48 -19.63 -7.64 -13.54
CA ALA A 48 -18.88 -7.58 -14.80
C ALA A 48 -18.67 -6.13 -15.27
N ALA A 49 -19.71 -5.29 -15.19
CA ALA A 49 -19.64 -3.89 -15.57
C ALA A 49 -18.65 -3.10 -14.69
N SER A 50 -18.61 -3.34 -13.38
CA SER A 50 -17.64 -2.65 -12.50
C SER A 50 -16.20 -3.00 -12.82
N VAL A 51 -15.92 -4.26 -13.19
CA VAL A 51 -14.57 -4.69 -13.62
C VAL A 51 -14.17 -3.99 -14.92
N ILE A 52 -15.07 -3.91 -15.90
CA ILE A 52 -14.81 -3.22 -17.17
C ILE A 52 -14.55 -1.71 -16.94
N VAL A 53 -15.32 -1.07 -16.05
CA VAL A 53 -15.10 0.36 -15.71
C VAL A 53 -13.75 0.55 -15.01
N LEU A 54 -13.39 -0.29 -14.05
CA LEU A 54 -12.09 -0.23 -13.38
C LEU A 54 -10.92 -0.46 -14.35
N LEU A 55 -11.06 -1.40 -15.29
CA LEU A 55 -10.08 -1.62 -16.33
C LEU A 55 -10.01 -0.45 -17.32
N GLY A 56 -11.14 0.15 -17.70
CA GLY A 56 -11.14 1.32 -18.60
C GLY A 56 -10.49 2.55 -17.96
N VAL A 57 -10.80 2.82 -16.69
CA VAL A 57 -10.17 3.90 -15.91
C VAL A 57 -8.69 3.58 -15.65
N GLY A 58 -8.40 2.34 -15.23
CA GLY A 58 -7.04 1.85 -15.00
C GLY A 58 -6.17 1.94 -16.24
N LEU A 59 -6.67 1.54 -17.41
CA LEU A 59 -5.98 1.66 -18.70
C LEU A 59 -5.76 3.12 -19.07
N LYS A 60 -6.75 4.01 -18.85
CA LYS A 60 -6.58 5.46 -19.10
C LYS A 60 -5.46 6.07 -18.24
N PHE A 61 -5.31 5.64 -16.99
CA PHE A 61 -4.20 6.08 -16.13
C PHE A 61 -2.89 5.36 -16.46
N TYR A 62 -2.95 4.09 -16.86
CA TYR A 62 -1.80 3.28 -17.26
C TYR A 62 -1.16 3.77 -18.57
N THR A 63 -1.94 4.25 -19.54
CA THR A 63 -1.41 4.82 -20.79
C THR A 63 -0.81 6.23 -20.62
N ASN A 64 -0.91 6.84 -19.43
CA ASN A 64 -0.15 8.04 -19.06
C ASN A 64 1.16 7.69 -18.33
N ILE A 65 1.49 6.40 -18.25
CA ILE A 65 2.85 5.95 -17.92
C ILE A 65 3.54 5.81 -19.27
N ASP A 66 4.37 6.80 -19.61
CA ASP A 66 5.16 6.76 -20.84
C ASP A 66 5.96 5.44 -20.90
N PRO A 67 5.98 4.75 -22.05
CA PRO A 67 6.86 3.61 -22.22
C PRO A 67 8.30 4.08 -22.04
N VAL A 68 9.02 3.42 -21.12
CA VAL A 68 10.48 3.57 -20.96
C VAL A 68 11.15 2.94 -22.19
N ASP A 69 11.09 3.65 -23.31
CA ASP A 69 12.08 3.48 -24.38
C ASP A 69 13.40 4.08 -23.86
N PRO A 70 14.54 3.39 -24.02
CA PRO A 70 15.84 4.00 -23.78
C PRO A 70 16.17 4.93 -24.96
N LYS A 71 15.43 6.04 -25.07
CA LYS A 71 15.89 7.20 -25.83
C LYS A 71 16.70 8.07 -24.87
N PRO A 72 17.84 8.63 -25.31
CA PRO A 72 18.58 9.55 -24.48
C PRO A 72 17.66 10.73 -24.17
N LEU A 73 17.32 10.88 -22.89
CA LEU A 73 16.57 12.01 -22.38
C LEU A 73 17.45 13.25 -22.49
N THR A 74 17.41 13.91 -23.64
CA THR A 74 17.64 15.35 -23.67
C THR A 74 16.30 16.00 -23.33
N ASN A 75 15.96 15.95 -22.04
CA ASN A 75 15.05 16.93 -21.45
C ASN A 75 15.86 18.25 -21.39
N PRO A 76 15.46 19.34 -22.07
CA PRO A 76 16.17 20.60 -21.91
C PRO A 76 15.96 21.22 -20.52
N ASP A 77 14.95 20.75 -19.75
CA ASP A 77 14.50 21.38 -18.50
C ASP A 77 14.39 20.42 -17.31
N ALA A 78 14.86 19.18 -17.41
CA ALA A 78 15.24 18.45 -16.21
C ALA A 78 16.63 18.95 -15.84
N THR A 79 16.69 20.04 -15.05
CA THR A 79 17.93 20.44 -14.38
C THR A 79 18.48 19.21 -13.67
N GLN A 80 19.46 18.54 -14.28
CA GLN A 80 20.30 17.55 -13.63
C GLN A 80 20.84 18.25 -12.40
N VAL A 81 20.34 17.88 -11.22
CA VAL A 81 20.87 18.40 -9.97
C VAL A 81 22.28 17.84 -9.90
N VAL A 82 23.27 18.71 -10.01
CA VAL A 82 24.68 18.31 -9.97
C VAL A 82 24.97 17.94 -8.52
N ASP A 83 25.19 16.66 -8.30
CA ASP A 83 25.54 16.12 -7.00
C ASP A 83 27.06 15.92 -6.91
N LEU A 84 27.58 15.63 -5.71
CA LEU A 84 29.02 15.39 -5.49
C LEU A 84 29.52 14.24 -6.39
N GLY A 85 28.68 13.22 -6.60
CA GLY A 85 28.99 12.08 -7.46
C GLY A 85 29.21 12.40 -8.94
N ASP A 86 28.69 13.52 -9.43
CA ASP A 86 28.87 13.95 -10.82
C ASP A 86 30.24 14.61 -11.05
N ILE A 87 30.98 14.93 -9.98
CA ILE A 87 32.29 15.58 -10.05
C ILE A 87 33.40 14.56 -10.28
N SER A 88 33.44 13.49 -9.47
CA SER A 88 34.45 12.44 -9.58
C SER A 88 34.01 11.13 -8.88
N PRO A 89 34.58 9.97 -9.25
CA PRO A 89 34.32 8.70 -8.57
C PRO A 89 34.65 8.72 -7.07
N GLU A 90 35.67 9.47 -6.66
CA GLU A 90 36.05 9.63 -5.25
C GLU A 90 34.98 10.43 -4.49
N MET A 91 34.47 11.51 -5.07
CA MET A 91 33.40 12.32 -4.47
C MET A 91 32.10 11.53 -4.36
N GLN A 92 31.79 10.71 -5.37
CA GLN A 92 30.66 9.80 -5.33
C GLN A 92 30.74 8.81 -4.16
N LYS A 93 31.93 8.26 -3.89
CA LYS A 93 32.13 7.35 -2.76
C LYS A 93 31.89 8.05 -1.42
N ILE A 94 32.35 9.31 -1.28
CA ILE A 94 32.16 10.11 -0.06
C ILE A 94 30.67 10.39 0.15
N GLU A 95 29.98 10.87 -0.88
CA GLU A 95 28.54 11.15 -0.82
C GLU A 95 27.74 9.89 -0.48
N ASN A 96 27.99 8.79 -1.20
CA ASN A 96 27.33 7.52 -0.94
C ASN A 96 27.59 7.01 0.48
N TYR A 97 28.81 7.14 0.98
CA TYR A 97 29.14 6.75 2.35
C TYR A 97 28.28 7.50 3.37
N TYR A 98 28.24 8.84 3.29
CA TYR A 98 27.48 9.64 4.25
C TYR A 98 25.97 9.43 4.11
N LEU A 99 25.43 9.38 2.89
CA LEU A 99 24.00 9.14 2.67
C LEU A 99 23.59 7.75 3.19
N THR A 100 24.41 6.74 2.96
CA THR A 100 24.17 5.39 3.49
C THR A 100 24.19 5.40 5.02
N ALA A 101 25.18 6.04 5.64
CA ALA A 101 25.29 6.16 7.09
C ALA A 101 24.10 6.92 7.70
N ILE A 102 23.69 8.03 7.09
CA ILE A 102 22.52 8.82 7.52
C ILE A 102 21.25 7.96 7.45
N ASN A 103 21.03 7.27 6.33
CA ASN A 103 19.86 6.40 6.16
C ASN A 103 19.86 5.25 7.16
N TYR A 104 21.03 4.67 7.43
CA TYR A 104 21.19 3.63 8.45
C TYR A 104 20.84 4.15 9.86
N GLU A 105 21.36 5.31 10.25
CA GLU A 105 21.05 5.88 11.56
C GLU A 105 19.55 6.19 11.68
N ILE A 106 18.93 6.79 10.67
CA ILE A 106 17.48 7.06 10.65
C ILE A 106 16.68 5.76 10.78
N ALA A 107 17.04 4.72 10.04
CA ALA A 107 16.35 3.42 10.08
C ALA A 107 16.50 2.71 11.43
N SER A 108 17.55 3.03 12.21
CA SER A 108 17.77 2.47 13.54
C SER A 108 16.98 3.16 14.66
N LEU A 109 16.32 4.28 14.38
CA LEU A 109 15.56 5.03 15.38
C LEU A 109 14.17 4.44 15.59
N GLU A 110 13.87 4.09 16.83
CA GLU A 110 12.53 3.69 17.25
C GLU A 110 11.76 4.90 17.80
N VAL A 111 10.53 5.09 17.31
CA VAL A 111 9.65 6.17 17.79
C VAL A 111 8.80 5.66 18.95
N THR A 112 8.93 6.29 20.11
CA THR A 112 8.10 6.05 21.30
C THR A 112 7.43 7.36 21.75
N PRO A 113 6.32 7.30 22.51
CA PRO A 113 5.68 8.51 23.03
C PRO A 113 6.63 9.43 23.81
N GLU A 114 7.61 8.85 24.50
CA GLU A 114 8.54 9.53 25.39
C GLU A 114 9.67 10.24 24.63
N ASN A 115 10.12 9.68 23.51
CA ASN A 115 11.20 10.25 22.71
C ASN A 115 10.70 11.13 21.55
N LYS A 116 9.40 11.06 21.20
CA LYS A 116 8.83 11.74 20.02
C LYS A 116 9.20 13.22 19.94
N ALA A 117 9.04 13.97 21.03
CA ALA A 117 9.32 15.41 21.04
C ALA A 117 10.79 15.73 20.72
N LEU A 118 11.71 14.89 21.22
CA LEU A 118 13.14 15.03 20.94
C LEU A 118 13.46 14.69 19.48
N LEU A 119 12.87 13.61 18.97
CA LEU A 119 13.02 13.22 17.57
C LEU A 119 12.54 14.35 16.65
N ASP A 120 11.36 14.91 16.90
CA ASP A 120 10.78 16.00 16.11
C ASP A 120 11.73 17.22 16.04
N GLU A 121 12.32 17.62 17.16
CA GLU A 121 13.28 18.75 17.21
C GLU A 121 14.53 18.49 16.36
N TYR A 122 15.11 17.30 16.47
CA TYR A 122 16.30 16.93 15.70
C TYR A 122 15.99 16.81 14.20
N PHE A 123 14.86 16.21 13.83
CA PHE A 123 14.45 16.09 12.44
C PHE A 123 14.14 17.46 11.80
N GLU A 124 13.69 18.45 12.57
CA GLU A 124 13.54 19.81 12.07
C GLU A 124 14.91 20.41 11.68
N ARG A 125 15.93 20.22 12.52
CA ARG A 125 17.31 20.69 12.25
C ARG A 125 17.93 19.96 11.05
N ILE A 126 17.74 18.65 10.97
CA ILE A 126 18.20 17.83 9.83
C ILE A 126 17.53 18.27 8.54
N SER A 127 16.23 18.60 8.57
CA SER A 127 15.50 19.08 7.40
C SER A 127 16.03 20.42 6.89
N LYS A 128 16.47 21.32 7.79
CA LYS A 128 17.14 22.58 7.39
C LYS A 128 18.45 22.29 6.67
N LEU A 129 19.25 21.35 7.20
CA LEU A 129 20.49 20.92 6.54
C LEU A 129 20.21 20.27 5.17
N ASP A 130 19.17 19.45 5.03
CA ASP A 130 18.79 18.86 3.74
C ASP A 130 18.39 19.93 2.70
N ALA A 131 17.66 20.96 3.11
CA ALA A 131 17.34 22.10 2.26
C ALA A 131 18.60 22.88 1.86
N ASP A 132 19.54 23.07 2.78
CA ASP A 132 20.83 23.70 2.50
C ASP A 132 21.67 22.86 1.52
N TYR A 133 21.67 21.54 1.65
CA TYR A 133 22.34 20.61 0.71
C TYR A 133 21.83 20.81 -0.72
N LYS A 134 20.50 20.80 -0.89
CA LYS A 134 19.86 21.02 -2.19
C LYS A 134 20.20 22.40 -2.78
N ARG A 135 20.23 23.44 -1.94
CA ARG A 135 20.64 24.79 -2.36
C ARG A 135 22.10 24.83 -2.80
N LEU A 136 22.98 24.11 -2.12
CA LEU A 136 24.39 24.00 -2.47
C LEU A 136 24.59 23.23 -3.79
N ASN A 137 23.85 22.15 -4.06
CA ASN A 137 23.89 21.46 -5.36
C ASN A 137 23.43 22.37 -6.51
N GLN A 138 22.37 23.16 -6.29
CA GLN A 138 21.95 24.18 -7.26
C GLN A 138 23.01 25.26 -7.48
N LYS A 139 23.71 25.67 -6.42
CA LYS A 139 24.83 26.63 -6.51
C LYS A 139 25.97 26.03 -7.33
N LEU A 140 26.35 24.77 -7.06
CA LEU A 140 27.38 24.04 -7.78
C LEU A 140 27.04 23.91 -9.27
N GLN A 141 25.79 23.64 -9.61
CA GLN A 141 25.30 23.61 -10.98
C GLN A 141 25.42 24.97 -11.69
N LYS A 142 25.08 26.07 -11.00
CA LYS A 142 25.05 27.43 -11.58
C LYS A 142 26.43 28.06 -11.70
N GLU A 143 27.26 27.91 -10.67
CA GLU A 143 28.56 28.57 -10.53
C GLU A 143 29.73 27.68 -10.96
N GLY A 144 29.47 26.38 -11.17
CA GLY A 144 30.48 25.39 -11.50
C GLY A 144 31.22 24.84 -10.28
N VAL A 145 32.01 23.80 -10.53
CA VAL A 145 32.75 23.06 -9.50
C VAL A 145 33.75 23.98 -8.80
N ASN A 146 33.57 24.19 -7.50
CA ASN A 146 34.48 24.95 -6.66
C ASN A 146 34.65 24.30 -5.28
N ASN A 147 35.86 24.41 -4.73
CA ASN A 147 36.24 23.73 -3.48
C ASN A 147 35.41 24.20 -2.28
N GLU A 148 35.00 25.47 -2.25
CA GLU A 148 34.18 25.99 -1.16
C GLU A 148 32.81 25.32 -1.11
N THR A 149 32.15 25.15 -2.26
CA THR A 149 30.84 24.51 -2.36
C THR A 149 30.94 23.00 -2.13
N ILE A 150 32.00 22.35 -2.63
CA ILE A 150 32.29 20.94 -2.32
C ILE A 150 32.45 20.73 -0.81
N ASN A 151 33.27 21.55 -0.16
CA ASN A 151 33.50 21.46 1.28
C ASN A 151 32.20 21.72 2.06
N ALA A 152 31.39 22.70 1.65
CA ALA A 152 30.11 22.98 2.26
C ALA A 152 29.13 21.80 2.13
N LEU A 153 29.09 21.12 0.98
CA LEU A 153 28.28 19.92 0.76
C LEU A 153 28.71 18.78 1.68
N ILE A 154 30.02 18.50 1.75
CA ILE A 154 30.57 17.45 2.62
C ILE A 154 30.30 17.79 4.10
N THR A 155 30.53 19.04 4.51
CA THR A 155 30.25 19.50 5.88
C THR A 155 28.77 19.36 6.22
N ASN A 156 27.87 19.65 5.29
CA ASN A 156 26.44 19.45 5.50
C ASN A 156 26.10 17.98 5.80
N LEU A 157 26.62 17.05 4.98
CA LEU A 157 26.46 15.61 5.18
C LEU A 157 27.02 15.16 6.54
N GLN A 158 28.19 15.66 6.92
CA GLN A 158 28.81 15.39 8.23
C GLN A 158 27.95 15.89 9.38
N LEU A 159 27.44 17.11 9.31
CA LEU A 159 26.59 17.71 10.35
C LEU A 159 25.28 16.93 10.52
N ARG A 160 24.66 16.51 9.40
CA ARG A 160 23.45 15.67 9.45
C ARG A 160 23.71 14.36 10.18
N LEU A 161 24.79 13.67 9.84
CA LEU A 161 25.17 12.43 10.50
C LEU A 161 25.49 12.65 11.99
N GLN A 162 26.19 13.72 12.33
CA GLN A 162 26.52 14.06 13.71
C GLN A 162 25.26 14.32 14.55
N LEU A 163 24.26 15.04 14.00
CA LEU A 163 22.99 15.26 14.69
C LEU A 163 22.25 13.95 14.95
N LEU A 164 22.29 13.00 14.01
CA LEU A 164 21.67 11.68 14.18
C LEU A 164 22.35 10.86 15.27
N ILE A 165 23.69 10.87 15.33
CA ILE A 165 24.46 10.21 16.39
C ILE A 165 24.11 10.81 17.76
N GLN A 166 24.07 12.15 17.85
CA GLN A 166 23.68 12.84 19.08
C GLN A 166 22.25 12.51 19.51
N LEU A 167 21.31 12.46 18.56
CA LEU A 167 19.93 12.06 18.83
C LEU A 167 19.87 10.65 19.41
N LYS A 168 20.57 9.70 18.80
CA LYS A 168 20.63 8.31 19.27
C LYS A 168 21.17 8.20 20.69
N ASP A 169 22.25 8.91 21.00
CA ASP A 169 22.82 8.94 22.35
C ASP A 169 21.82 9.47 23.38
N GLN A 170 21.09 10.54 23.04
CA GLN A 170 20.06 11.10 23.93
C GLN A 170 18.85 10.19 24.09
N VAL A 171 18.40 9.52 23.02
CA VAL A 171 17.32 8.52 23.10
C VAL A 171 17.74 7.36 24.01
N ASN A 172 18.96 6.85 23.87
CA ASN A 172 19.49 5.79 24.73
C ASN A 172 19.59 6.23 26.19
N ASP A 173 20.04 7.46 26.46
CA ASP A 173 20.11 8.00 27.82
C ASP A 173 18.71 8.09 28.46
N LEU A 174 17.70 8.59 27.71
CA LEU A 174 16.31 8.64 28.16
C LEU A 174 15.76 7.26 28.51
N GLN A 175 15.95 6.27 27.63
CA GLN A 175 15.53 4.88 27.88
C GLN A 175 16.24 4.29 29.11
N SER A 176 17.54 4.55 29.28
CA SER A 176 18.30 4.04 30.43
C SER A 176 17.82 4.61 31.77
N LYS A 177 17.40 5.88 31.79
CA LYS A 177 16.85 6.55 32.97
C LYS A 177 15.47 5.99 33.35
N GLN A 178 14.61 5.73 32.37
CA GLN A 178 13.30 5.12 32.63
C GLN A 178 13.41 3.71 33.22
N ASN A 179 14.26 2.86 32.62
CA ASN A 179 14.51 1.50 33.12
C ASN A 179 15.04 1.48 34.57
N LYS A 180 15.85 2.48 34.95
CA LYS A 180 16.30 2.61 36.35
C LYS A 180 15.16 2.99 37.28
N ASN A 181 14.34 3.97 36.91
CA ASN A 181 13.24 4.44 37.75
C ASN A 181 12.21 3.34 38.03
N GLU A 182 11.89 2.49 37.04
CA GLU A 182 10.99 1.35 37.23
C GLU A 182 11.51 0.32 38.24
N LYS A 183 12.84 0.15 38.32
CA LYS A 183 13.50 -0.81 39.21
C LYS A 183 13.53 -0.38 40.68
N TYR A 184 13.29 0.91 40.97
CA TYR A 184 13.24 1.45 42.34
C TYR A 184 11.81 1.64 42.86
N THR A 185 10.78 1.33 42.06
CA THR A 185 9.35 1.38 42.42
C THR A 185 8.77 0.00 42.82
N ILE A 186 9.58 -0.88 43.43
CA ILE A 186 9.14 -2.16 44.00
C ILE A 186 9.08 -2.06 45.52
#